data_AF-A0AA43F5D1-F1
#
_entry.id   AF-A0AA43F5D1-F1
#
_cell.length_a   1.000
_cell.length_b   1.000
_cell.length_c   1.000
_cell.angle_alpha   90.00
_cell.angle_beta   90.00
_cell.angle_gamma   90.00
#
_symmetry.space_group_name_H-M   'P 1'
#
loop_
_entity.id
_entity.type
_entity.pdbx_description
1 polymer ?
#
loop_
_entity_poly.entity_id
_entity_poly.type
_entity_poly.pdbx_seq_one_letter_code
_entity_poly.pdbx_strand_id
1 'polypeptide(L)'
;MTNRQDQPSTSGITRRDVLKASGVGLMLGISSLFLPRGYLRLPQQAQTFVSNVDHYQREIAEILMRGMTELGISRQELRGKRILLKPNLVETASGAPHINTHPLVLRGAIEAFLRMGAATVMVAEGPGHRRDTLAVYEESGLADVLTEDGITFHDLNYITGYELPNTGGQTTMKTLTFPGLFQEVDWIVSMAKMKTHHWTGATLSMKNLFGVMPGMYYGWPKNVLHKMGIQNSILDINATLKPHFAIVDGIIGMEGDGPIMGSPKQVGVLVMGRNLPAVDATCCRIMGIDPYKVSYLERADNWLGPIREGAIEQRGETIASVQTNFELIDTIPAQQGIRLG
;
A
#
# COMPACT_ATOMS: atom_id res chain seq x y z
N MET A 1 -77.89 1.86 -8.17
CA MET A 1 -76.65 2.50 -7.68
C MET A 1 -75.51 1.63 -8.17
N THR A 2 -74.89 2.01 -9.29
CA THR A 2 -73.87 1.22 -10.00
C THR A 2 -72.53 1.95 -9.96
N ASN A 3 -71.50 1.22 -9.52
CA ASN A 3 -70.11 1.63 -9.33
C ASN A 3 -69.48 2.29 -10.58
N ARG A 4 -68.80 3.43 -10.38
CA ARG A 4 -67.73 3.90 -11.26
C ARG A 4 -66.39 3.38 -10.71
N GLN A 5 -65.67 2.61 -11.52
CA GLN A 5 -64.23 2.37 -11.35
C GLN A 5 -63.48 3.34 -12.27
N ASP A 6 -62.63 4.17 -11.69
CA ASP A 6 -61.61 4.94 -12.42
C ASP A 6 -60.44 4.03 -12.78
N GLN A 7 -60.03 4.04 -14.06
CA GLN A 7 -58.77 3.46 -14.53
C GLN A 7 -57.70 4.57 -14.64
N PRO A 8 -56.44 4.32 -14.23
CA PRO A 8 -55.36 5.27 -14.45
C PRO A 8 -54.81 5.20 -15.88
N SER A 9 -54.66 6.36 -16.53
CA SER A 9 -54.06 6.50 -17.84
C SER A 9 -52.55 6.21 -17.79
N THR A 10 -52.09 5.19 -18.51
CA THR A 10 -50.66 4.91 -18.69
C THR A 10 -50.10 5.81 -19.82
N SER A 11 -49.26 6.78 -19.46
CA SER A 11 -48.48 7.55 -20.44
C SER A 11 -47.36 6.67 -20.99
N GLY A 12 -47.59 6.06 -22.16
CA GLY A 12 -46.60 5.24 -22.85
C GLY A 12 -45.46 6.08 -23.42
N ILE A 13 -44.22 5.65 -23.18
CA ILE A 13 -42.98 6.19 -23.77
C ILE A 13 -43.14 6.20 -25.30
N THR A 14 -42.97 7.37 -25.93
CA THR A 14 -43.15 7.49 -27.37
C THR A 14 -41.88 7.06 -28.12
N ARG A 15 -42.02 6.61 -29.38
CA ARG A 15 -40.87 6.27 -30.24
C ARG A 15 -39.85 7.42 -30.38
N ARG A 16 -40.30 8.67 -30.21
CA ARG A 16 -39.47 9.87 -30.26
C ARG A 16 -38.58 10.00 -29.01
N ASP A 17 -39.05 9.53 -27.86
CA ASP A 17 -38.29 9.52 -26.61
C ASP A 17 -37.20 8.43 -26.65
N VAL A 18 -37.52 7.27 -27.24
CA VAL A 18 -36.55 6.20 -27.50
C VAL A 18 -35.45 6.64 -28.46
N LEU A 19 -35.79 7.37 -29.54
CA LEU A 19 -34.83 7.92 -30.50
C LEU A 19 -33.92 9.00 -29.90
N LYS A 20 -34.45 9.84 -29.01
CA LYS A 20 -33.64 10.84 -28.27
C LYS A 20 -32.68 10.16 -27.28
N ALA A 21 -33.16 9.18 -26.53
CA ALA A 21 -32.33 8.43 -25.58
C ALA A 21 -31.20 7.65 -26.28
N SER A 22 -31.50 7.02 -27.42
CA SER A 22 -30.49 6.33 -28.23
C SER A 22 -29.50 7.29 -28.89
N GLY A 23 -29.92 8.47 -29.33
CA GLY A 23 -29.01 9.52 -29.83
C GLY A 23 -28.03 10.03 -28.76
N VAL A 24 -28.50 10.26 -27.54
CA VAL A 24 -27.65 10.65 -26.38
C VAL A 24 -26.70 9.52 -25.99
N GLY A 25 -27.17 8.27 -25.96
CA GLY A 25 -26.36 7.10 -25.68
C GLY A 25 -25.25 6.86 -26.71
N LEU A 26 -25.55 7.07 -28.00
CA LEU A 26 -24.56 6.96 -29.08
C LEU A 26 -23.50 8.06 -29.00
N MET A 27 -23.92 9.31 -28.72
CA MET A 27 -23.00 10.45 -28.56
C MET A 27 -22.07 10.27 -27.36
N LEU A 28 -22.58 9.79 -26.21
CA LEU A 28 -21.74 9.47 -25.04
C LEU A 28 -20.79 8.30 -25.34
N GLY A 29 -21.26 7.27 -26.03
CA GLY A 29 -20.43 6.13 -26.46
C GLY A 29 -19.28 6.55 -27.36
N ILE A 30 -19.54 7.37 -28.37
CA ILE A 30 -18.53 7.88 -29.30
C ILE A 30 -17.56 8.83 -28.59
N SER A 31 -18.04 9.71 -27.71
CA SER A 31 -17.19 10.60 -26.91
C SER A 31 -16.22 9.82 -26.02
N SER A 32 -16.68 8.71 -25.42
CA SER A 32 -15.85 7.85 -24.57
C SER A 32 -14.78 7.07 -25.35
N LEU A 33 -14.99 6.82 -26.65
CA LEU A 33 -14.04 6.14 -27.55
C LEU A 33 -12.89 7.06 -27.98
N PHE A 34 -13.09 8.38 -27.96
CA PHE A 34 -12.08 9.37 -28.35
C PHE A 34 -11.40 10.06 -27.15
N LEU A 35 -11.85 9.80 -25.93
CA LEU A 35 -11.16 10.28 -24.74
C LEU A 35 -9.93 9.40 -24.46
N PRO A 36 -8.74 9.98 -24.22
CA PRO A 36 -7.60 9.22 -23.74
C PRO A 36 -8.02 8.46 -22.48
N ARG A 37 -7.63 7.18 -22.36
CA ARG A 37 -7.97 6.26 -21.23
C ARG A 37 -7.70 6.82 -19.81
N GLY A 38 -7.08 7.99 -19.67
CA GLY A 38 -6.82 8.67 -18.40
C GLY A 38 -7.81 9.76 -17.98
N TYR A 39 -8.76 10.20 -18.82
CA TYR A 39 -9.52 11.45 -18.55
C TYR A 39 -10.86 11.29 -17.81
N LEU A 40 -11.41 10.08 -17.68
CA LEU A 40 -12.65 9.84 -16.92
C LEU A 40 -12.40 8.77 -15.86
N ARG A 41 -11.78 9.17 -14.74
CA ARG A 41 -11.68 8.34 -13.53
C ARG A 41 -12.73 8.84 -12.55
N LEU A 42 -13.65 7.95 -12.15
CA LEU A 42 -14.66 8.29 -11.15
C LEU A 42 -13.95 8.60 -9.82
N PRO A 43 -14.45 9.60 -9.04
CA PRO A 43 -13.92 9.87 -7.72
C PRO A 43 -13.95 8.59 -6.88
N GLN A 44 -12.79 8.15 -6.41
CA GLN A 44 -12.68 7.01 -5.52
C GLN A 44 -12.79 7.48 -4.06
N GLN A 45 -13.32 6.62 -3.19
CA GLN A 45 -13.23 6.81 -1.74
C GLN A 45 -12.45 5.66 -1.13
N ALA A 46 -11.71 5.95 -0.07
CA ALA A 46 -10.97 4.96 0.69
C ALA A 46 -11.10 5.21 2.19
N GLN A 47 -10.77 4.20 2.97
CA GLN A 47 -10.68 4.30 4.42
C GLN A 47 -9.26 4.03 4.88
N THR A 48 -8.85 4.76 5.92
CA THR A 48 -7.60 4.49 6.65
C THR A 48 -7.89 4.46 8.15
N PHE A 49 -7.09 3.72 8.90
CA PHE A 49 -7.15 3.68 10.35
C PHE A 49 -5.79 4.09 10.90
N VAL A 50 -5.79 5.08 11.81
CA VAL A 50 -4.62 5.58 12.52
C VAL A 50 -4.79 5.26 13.99
N SER A 51 -3.86 4.52 14.58
CA SER A 51 -3.81 4.29 16.01
C SER A 51 -2.58 4.95 16.61
N ASN A 52 -2.73 5.59 17.76
CA ASN A 52 -1.60 5.85 18.63
C ASN A 52 -1.04 4.50 19.14
N VAL A 53 0.29 4.36 19.08
CA VAL A 53 1.10 3.30 19.66
C VAL A 53 2.45 3.91 20.04
N ASP A 54 2.59 4.40 21.27
CA ASP A 54 3.79 5.12 21.70
C ASP A 54 5.06 4.25 21.69
N HIS A 55 4.94 2.96 22.00
CA HIS A 55 6.08 2.05 22.12
C HIS A 55 5.78 0.67 21.53
N TYR A 56 6.84 -0.05 21.13
CA TYR A 56 6.70 -1.44 20.71
C TYR A 56 6.35 -2.32 21.92
N GLN A 57 5.16 -2.91 21.88
CA GLN A 57 4.59 -3.69 22.99
C GLN A 57 3.83 -4.92 22.49
N ARG A 58 3.35 -5.78 23.40
CA ARG A 58 2.73 -7.07 23.05
C ARG A 58 1.31 -6.92 22.49
N GLU A 59 0.63 -5.84 22.84
CA GLU A 59 -0.77 -5.59 22.52
C GLU A 59 -1.00 -5.13 21.07
N ILE A 60 0.06 -5.06 20.24
CA ILE A 60 -0.05 -4.64 18.84
C ILE A 60 -1.07 -5.49 18.06
N ALA A 61 -1.19 -6.80 18.37
CA ALA A 61 -2.17 -7.66 17.73
C ALA A 61 -3.61 -7.15 17.91
N GLU A 62 -3.97 -6.68 19.10
CA GLU A 62 -5.32 -6.18 19.40
C GLU A 62 -5.60 -4.87 18.66
N ILE A 63 -4.59 -4.01 18.56
CA ILE A 63 -4.65 -2.74 17.81
C ILE A 63 -4.88 -3.01 16.33
N LEU A 64 -4.12 -3.95 15.75
CA LEU A 64 -4.27 -4.36 14.35
C LEU A 64 -5.64 -5.00 14.10
N MET A 65 -6.13 -5.87 15.00
CA MET A 65 -7.46 -6.46 14.89
C MET A 65 -8.59 -5.42 14.95
N ARG A 66 -8.48 -4.44 15.86
CA ARG A 66 -9.41 -3.31 15.96
C ARG A 66 -9.40 -2.51 14.66
N GLY A 67 -8.23 -2.11 14.18
CA GLY A 67 -8.09 -1.34 12.94
C GLY A 67 -8.64 -2.08 11.72
N MET A 68 -8.35 -3.38 11.59
CA MET A 68 -8.95 -4.22 10.54
C MET A 68 -10.47 -4.26 10.61
N THR A 69 -11.04 -4.42 11.82
CA THR A 69 -12.49 -4.45 12.03
C THR A 69 -13.15 -3.12 11.67
N GLU A 70 -12.55 -2.00 12.10
CA GLU A 70 -12.99 -0.64 11.76
C GLU A 70 -12.95 -0.36 10.26
N LEU A 71 -12.01 -0.99 9.54
CA LEU A 71 -11.89 -0.92 8.08
C LEU A 71 -12.76 -1.95 7.35
N GLY A 72 -13.72 -2.56 8.06
CA GLY A 72 -14.67 -3.51 7.51
C GLY A 72 -14.08 -4.86 7.12
N ILE A 73 -12.88 -5.22 7.61
CA ILE A 73 -12.31 -6.56 7.43
C ILE A 73 -12.93 -7.48 8.47
N SER A 74 -13.74 -8.43 7.99
CA SER A 74 -14.43 -9.37 8.87
C SER A 74 -13.66 -10.68 9.04
N ARG A 75 -13.93 -11.39 10.15
CA ARG A 75 -13.43 -12.76 10.33
C ARG A 75 -13.84 -13.70 9.19
N GLN A 76 -15.06 -13.52 8.67
CA GLN A 76 -15.59 -14.33 7.57
C GLN A 76 -14.81 -14.12 6.27
N GLU A 77 -14.33 -12.90 6.03
CA GLU A 77 -13.51 -12.58 4.87
C GLU A 77 -12.13 -13.24 4.95
N LEU A 78 -11.51 -13.27 6.13
CA LEU A 78 -10.19 -13.87 6.33
C LEU A 78 -10.23 -15.39 6.54
N ARG A 79 -11.39 -15.95 6.85
CA ARG A 79 -11.54 -17.36 7.18
C ARG A 79 -10.99 -18.27 6.10
N GLY A 80 -9.99 -19.08 6.45
CA GLY A 80 -9.41 -20.07 5.56
C GLY A 80 -8.41 -19.51 4.54
N LYS A 81 -8.14 -18.19 4.54
CA LYS A 81 -7.20 -17.56 3.60
C LYS A 81 -5.75 -17.76 4.01
N ARG A 82 -4.88 -17.87 3.02
CA ARG A 82 -3.42 -17.85 3.14
C ARG A 82 -2.95 -16.40 2.99
N ILE A 83 -2.38 -15.83 4.05
CA ILE A 83 -1.97 -14.42 4.10
C ILE A 83 -0.45 -14.33 3.94
N LEU A 84 0.04 -13.47 3.05
CA LEU A 84 1.45 -13.11 2.97
C LEU A 84 1.67 -11.73 3.58
N LEU A 85 2.55 -11.68 4.59
CA LEU A 85 3.05 -10.44 5.17
C LEU A 85 4.41 -10.11 4.55
N LYS A 86 4.49 -8.91 3.98
CA LYS A 86 5.70 -8.38 3.37
C LYS A 86 6.24 -7.24 4.25
N PRO A 87 7.15 -7.51 5.22
CA PRO A 87 7.79 -6.46 6.04
C PRO A 87 8.62 -5.48 5.20
N ASN A 88 9.33 -4.54 5.84
CA ASN A 88 10.37 -3.74 5.21
C ASN A 88 11.73 -4.17 5.78
N LEU A 89 12.54 -4.85 4.96
CA LEU A 89 13.95 -5.11 5.25
C LEU A 89 14.85 -4.39 4.23
N VAL A 90 15.79 -3.60 4.74
CA VAL A 90 16.69 -2.77 3.92
C VAL A 90 18.15 -3.05 4.22
N GLU A 91 18.51 -3.05 5.51
CA GLU A 91 19.90 -3.04 5.94
C GLU A 91 20.12 -3.84 7.24
N THR A 92 21.33 -4.41 7.37
CA THR A 92 21.91 -4.97 8.59
C THR A 92 22.24 -3.83 9.55
N ALA A 93 21.35 -3.58 10.50
CA ALA A 93 21.48 -2.47 11.44
C ALA A 93 20.82 -2.84 12.77
N SER A 94 21.49 -3.69 13.53
CA SER A 94 21.07 -4.04 14.89
C SER A 94 20.92 -2.78 15.75
N GLY A 95 19.83 -2.69 16.50
CA GLY A 95 19.52 -1.52 17.34
C GLY A 95 19.04 -0.27 16.59
N ALA A 96 18.77 -0.34 15.28
CA ALA A 96 18.23 0.77 14.50
C ALA A 96 16.73 0.54 14.15
N PRO A 97 15.80 0.77 15.10
CA PRO A 97 14.38 0.42 14.94
C PRO A 97 13.63 1.24 13.88
N HIS A 98 14.27 2.27 13.33
CA HIS A 98 13.75 3.15 12.29
C HIS A 98 14.05 2.66 10.87
N ILE A 99 14.92 1.65 10.72
CA ILE A 99 15.32 1.10 9.42
C ILE A 99 14.41 -0.04 8.98
N ASN A 100 14.24 -1.10 9.77
CA ASN A 100 13.43 -2.25 9.36
C ASN A 100 12.08 -2.25 10.08
N THR A 101 11.06 -2.90 9.50
CA THR A 101 9.80 -3.15 10.22
C THR A 101 10.10 -3.89 11.51
N HIS A 102 9.56 -3.40 12.63
CA HIS A 102 9.95 -3.92 13.93
C HIS A 102 9.40 -5.35 14.18
N PRO A 103 10.18 -6.26 14.81
CA PRO A 103 9.73 -7.64 15.07
C PRO A 103 8.40 -7.75 15.81
N LEU A 104 8.15 -6.88 16.81
CA LEU A 104 6.87 -6.87 17.53
C LEU A 104 5.67 -6.43 16.67
N VAL A 105 5.89 -5.58 15.66
CA VAL A 105 4.81 -5.22 14.71
C VAL A 105 4.51 -6.40 13.79
N LEU A 106 5.54 -7.11 13.33
CA LEU A 106 5.36 -8.33 12.54
C LEU A 106 4.65 -9.43 13.34
N ARG A 107 5.11 -9.73 14.56
CA ARG A 107 4.47 -10.70 15.47
C ARG A 107 3.01 -10.34 15.73
N GLY A 108 2.73 -9.07 16.03
CA GLY A 108 1.36 -8.59 16.22
C GLY A 108 0.49 -8.79 14.98
N ALA A 109 1.02 -8.55 13.78
CA ALA A 109 0.29 -8.77 12.53
C ALA A 109 0.00 -10.26 12.28
N ILE A 110 0.99 -11.13 12.49
CA ILE A 110 0.82 -12.59 12.42
C ILE A 110 -0.34 -13.02 13.33
N GLU A 111 -0.26 -12.66 14.61
CA GLU A 111 -1.27 -13.02 15.60
C GLU A 111 -2.65 -12.48 15.21
N ALA A 112 -2.72 -11.21 14.78
CA ALA A 112 -3.97 -10.58 14.37
C ALA A 112 -4.64 -11.31 13.20
N PHE A 113 -3.89 -11.65 12.15
CA PHE A 113 -4.44 -12.37 11.00
C PHE A 113 -4.90 -13.79 11.35
N LEU A 114 -4.12 -14.53 12.14
CA LEU A 114 -4.50 -15.86 12.62
C LEU A 114 -5.76 -15.81 13.51
N ARG A 115 -5.79 -14.88 14.47
CA ARG A 115 -6.97 -14.67 15.34
C ARG A 115 -8.18 -14.21 14.56
N MET A 116 -8.02 -13.54 13.44
CA MET A 116 -9.11 -13.16 12.53
C MET A 116 -9.56 -14.29 11.59
N GLY A 117 -8.91 -15.45 11.62
CA GLY A 117 -9.38 -16.67 10.93
C GLY A 117 -8.56 -17.08 9.70
N ALA A 118 -7.44 -16.41 9.42
CA ALA A 118 -6.51 -16.88 8.40
C ALA A 118 -6.11 -18.35 8.67
N ALA A 119 -6.04 -19.16 7.61
CA ALA A 119 -5.56 -20.55 7.73
C ALA A 119 -4.07 -20.59 7.99
N THR A 120 -3.32 -19.72 7.29
CA THR A 120 -1.87 -19.60 7.42
C THR A 120 -1.44 -18.16 7.24
N VAL A 121 -0.33 -17.81 7.88
CA VAL A 121 0.37 -16.55 7.67
C VAL A 121 1.81 -16.87 7.27
N MET A 122 2.24 -16.36 6.13
CA MET A 122 3.60 -16.49 5.60
C MET A 122 4.29 -15.13 5.68
N VAL A 123 5.59 -15.11 5.96
CA VAL A 123 6.39 -13.89 5.93
C VAL A 123 7.37 -13.99 4.77
N ALA A 124 7.38 -12.99 3.91
CA ALA A 124 8.24 -13.00 2.73
C ALA A 124 8.79 -11.63 2.39
N GLU A 125 10.07 -11.57 2.07
CA GLU A 125 10.76 -10.33 1.73
C GLU A 125 11.94 -10.59 0.78
N GLY A 126 12.26 -9.60 -0.05
CA GLY A 126 13.40 -9.63 -0.96
C GLY A 126 14.12 -8.29 -0.90
N PRO A 127 15.08 -8.11 0.03
CA PRO A 127 15.81 -6.85 0.18
C PRO A 127 16.49 -6.46 -1.12
N GLY A 128 16.48 -5.15 -1.42
CA GLY A 128 17.17 -4.61 -2.59
C GLY A 128 18.65 -4.39 -2.34
N HIS A 129 18.99 -3.66 -1.28
CA HIS A 129 20.34 -3.15 -1.05
C HIS A 129 21.35 -4.25 -0.69
N ARG A 130 20.92 -5.23 0.12
CA ARG A 130 21.75 -6.36 0.52
C ARG A 130 21.39 -7.59 -0.29
N ARG A 131 22.42 -8.26 -0.82
CA ARG A 131 22.27 -9.53 -1.52
C ARG A 131 22.03 -10.69 -0.56
N ASP A 132 22.66 -10.64 0.61
CA ASP A 132 22.46 -11.60 1.68
C ASP A 132 21.19 -11.23 2.46
N THR A 133 20.06 -11.80 2.03
CA THR A 133 18.77 -11.60 2.70
C THR A 133 18.77 -12.19 4.11
N LEU A 134 19.46 -13.32 4.32
CA LEU A 134 19.48 -14.02 5.60
C LEU A 134 20.17 -13.18 6.66
N ALA A 135 21.29 -12.54 6.33
CA ALA A 135 21.96 -11.61 7.24
C ALA A 135 21.02 -10.46 7.67
N VAL A 136 20.26 -9.85 6.75
CA VAL A 136 19.31 -8.79 7.10
C VAL A 136 18.16 -9.33 7.95
N TYR A 137 17.65 -10.51 7.62
CA TYR A 137 16.59 -11.19 8.37
C TYR A 137 17.01 -11.48 9.82
N GLU A 138 18.21 -12.01 10.02
CA GLU A 138 18.78 -12.29 11.34
C GLU A 138 19.03 -11.00 12.12
N GLU A 139 19.76 -10.04 11.54
CA GLU A 139 20.13 -8.80 12.25
C GLU A 139 18.97 -7.84 12.48
N SER A 140 17.86 -7.99 11.75
CA SER A 140 16.63 -7.25 12.02
C SER A 140 15.90 -7.73 13.29
N GLY A 141 16.27 -8.88 13.84
CA GLY A 141 15.58 -9.53 14.95
C GLY A 141 14.28 -10.24 14.55
N LEU A 142 13.95 -10.28 13.25
CA LEU A 142 12.79 -11.05 12.77
C LEU A 142 13.02 -12.56 12.94
N ALA A 143 14.26 -13.02 12.83
CA ALA A 143 14.58 -14.44 12.94
C ALA A 143 14.18 -15.05 14.28
N ASP A 144 14.42 -14.34 15.37
CA ASP A 144 14.04 -14.77 16.72
C ASP A 144 12.53 -14.95 16.83
N VAL A 145 11.77 -13.94 16.39
CA VAL A 145 10.31 -13.94 16.43
C VAL A 145 9.71 -15.08 15.59
N LEU A 146 10.16 -15.23 14.35
CA LEU A 146 9.57 -16.22 13.45
C LEU A 146 9.93 -17.64 13.85
N THR A 147 11.14 -17.86 14.36
CA THR A 147 11.59 -19.18 14.82
C THR A 147 10.84 -19.60 16.08
N GLU A 148 10.67 -18.69 17.04
CA GLU A 148 9.86 -18.91 18.25
C GLU A 148 8.41 -19.28 17.90
N ASP A 149 7.83 -18.63 16.89
CA ASP A 149 6.42 -18.81 16.49
C ASP A 149 6.24 -19.95 15.46
N GLY A 150 7.33 -20.61 15.04
CA GLY A 150 7.29 -21.70 14.05
C GLY A 150 6.87 -21.26 12.64
N ILE A 151 7.19 -20.02 12.26
CA ILE A 151 6.81 -19.39 10.99
C ILE A 151 7.99 -19.35 10.04
N THR A 152 7.79 -19.86 8.84
CA THR A 152 8.83 -19.85 7.80
C THR A 152 8.97 -18.46 7.18
N PHE A 153 10.20 -17.98 7.11
CA PHE A 153 10.59 -16.83 6.30
C PHE A 153 10.87 -17.27 4.85
N HIS A 154 10.32 -16.55 3.88
CA HIS A 154 10.51 -16.82 2.46
C HIS A 154 11.33 -15.71 1.81
N ASP A 155 12.54 -16.03 1.35
CA ASP A 155 13.37 -15.10 0.59
C ASP A 155 12.87 -14.95 -0.84
N LEU A 156 12.24 -13.82 -1.13
CA LEU A 156 11.67 -13.53 -2.44
C LEU A 156 12.74 -13.36 -3.53
N ASN A 157 14.00 -13.09 -3.19
CA ASN A 157 15.07 -12.87 -4.17
C ASN A 157 15.47 -14.14 -4.93
N TYR A 158 15.19 -15.33 -4.38
CA TYR A 158 15.66 -16.62 -4.90
C TYR A 158 14.54 -17.62 -5.21
N ILE A 159 13.27 -17.22 -5.04
CA ILE A 159 12.13 -18.05 -5.44
C ILE A 159 11.94 -17.94 -6.96
N THR A 160 11.82 -19.08 -7.63
CA THR A 160 11.51 -19.17 -9.05
C THR A 160 10.29 -18.31 -9.38
N GLY A 161 10.44 -17.45 -10.38
CA GLY A 161 9.44 -16.48 -10.75
C GLY A 161 8.45 -16.97 -11.81
N TYR A 162 7.33 -16.27 -11.89
CA TYR A 162 6.37 -16.32 -12.98
C TYR A 162 6.15 -14.91 -13.53
N GLU A 163 5.90 -14.81 -14.83
CA GLU A 163 5.68 -13.52 -15.48
C GLU A 163 4.20 -13.14 -15.51
N LEU A 164 3.92 -11.87 -15.25
CA LEU A 164 2.64 -11.24 -15.46
C LEU A 164 2.78 -10.10 -16.48
N PRO A 165 1.76 -9.85 -17.32
CA PRO A 165 1.71 -8.63 -18.12
C PRO A 165 1.82 -7.40 -17.21
N ASN A 166 2.67 -6.44 -17.58
CA ASN A 166 2.75 -5.17 -16.88
C ASN A 166 1.49 -4.35 -17.15
N THR A 167 0.56 -4.35 -16.19
CA THR A 167 -0.73 -3.66 -16.33
C THR A 167 -0.65 -2.17 -15.99
N GLY A 168 0.44 -1.72 -15.35
CA GLY A 168 0.65 -0.31 -15.05
C GLY A 168 1.10 0.51 -16.25
N GLY A 169 1.94 -0.09 -17.11
CA GLY A 169 2.38 0.49 -18.38
C GLY A 169 3.12 1.83 -18.25
N GLN A 170 3.70 2.14 -17.09
CA GLN A 170 4.47 3.37 -16.84
C GLN A 170 5.95 3.21 -17.24
N THR A 171 6.45 1.97 -17.28
CA THR A 171 7.77 1.63 -17.83
C THR A 171 7.64 1.01 -19.23
N THR A 172 8.78 0.81 -19.90
CA THR A 172 8.81 0.11 -21.20
C THR A 172 8.71 -1.41 -21.08
N MET A 173 8.79 -1.96 -19.86
CA MET A 173 8.70 -3.40 -19.60
C MET A 173 7.31 -3.92 -19.94
N LYS A 174 7.25 -4.98 -20.74
CA LYS A 174 5.98 -5.61 -21.15
C LYS A 174 5.45 -6.60 -20.11
N THR A 175 6.36 -7.24 -19.38
CA THR A 175 6.05 -8.18 -18.30
C THR A 175 6.85 -7.82 -17.05
N LEU A 176 6.33 -8.27 -15.90
CA LEU A 176 7.02 -8.25 -14.61
C LEU A 176 7.08 -9.69 -14.08
N THR A 177 8.24 -10.10 -13.59
CA THR A 177 8.50 -11.42 -12.99
C THR A 177 8.35 -11.32 -11.48
N PHE A 178 7.41 -12.06 -10.90
CA PHE A 178 7.17 -12.15 -9.47
C PHE A 178 7.50 -13.56 -8.95
N PRO A 179 7.92 -13.73 -7.67
CA PRO A 179 8.06 -15.02 -7.01
C PRO A 179 6.82 -15.91 -7.16
N GLY A 180 6.99 -17.18 -7.52
CA GLY A 180 5.91 -18.18 -7.61
C GLY A 180 5.01 -18.25 -6.36
N LEU A 181 5.58 -17.92 -5.19
CA LEU A 181 4.87 -17.81 -3.91
C LEU A 181 3.59 -16.95 -3.99
N PHE A 182 3.55 -15.92 -4.84
CA PHE A 182 2.36 -15.07 -4.97
C PHE A 182 1.17 -15.78 -5.62
N GLN A 183 1.36 -16.94 -6.25
CA GLN A 183 0.27 -17.81 -6.75
C GLN A 183 -0.34 -18.67 -5.63
N GLU A 184 0.33 -18.75 -4.48
CA GLU A 184 -0.04 -19.61 -3.36
C GLU A 184 -0.64 -18.84 -2.19
N VAL A 185 -0.98 -17.57 -2.39
CA VAL A 185 -1.51 -16.69 -1.34
C VAL A 185 -2.81 -16.07 -1.79
N ASP A 186 -3.73 -15.92 -0.86
CA ASP A 186 -5.04 -15.33 -1.15
C ASP A 186 -5.03 -13.83 -0.88
N TRP A 187 -4.16 -13.37 0.03
CA TRP A 187 -4.04 -11.99 0.47
C TRP A 187 -2.57 -11.58 0.61
N ILE A 188 -2.27 -10.35 0.20
CA ILE A 188 -0.93 -9.76 0.25
C ILE A 188 -1.00 -8.48 1.08
N VAL A 189 -0.17 -8.40 2.12
CA VAL A 189 -0.09 -7.27 3.05
C VAL A 189 1.27 -6.61 2.95
N SER A 190 1.30 -5.33 2.56
CA SER A 190 2.52 -4.52 2.62
C SER A 190 2.70 -3.97 4.03
N MET A 191 3.72 -4.42 4.74
CA MET A 191 4.10 -3.95 6.08
C MET A 191 5.32 -3.04 5.98
N ALA A 192 5.09 -1.75 5.72
CA ALA A 192 6.15 -0.77 5.54
C ALA A 192 6.62 -0.15 6.86
N LYS A 193 7.80 0.46 6.81
CA LYS A 193 8.29 1.38 7.85
C LYS A 193 8.10 2.82 7.35
N MET A 194 7.65 3.73 8.21
CA MET A 194 7.43 5.14 7.87
C MET A 194 8.77 5.88 7.75
N LYS A 195 9.15 6.30 6.53
CA LYS A 195 10.44 6.99 6.31
C LYS A 195 10.40 8.04 5.21
N THR A 196 11.30 9.01 5.28
CA THR A 196 11.74 9.77 4.10
C THR A 196 12.58 8.89 3.16
N HIS A 197 12.73 9.31 1.89
CA HIS A 197 13.56 8.58 0.91
C HIS A 197 14.22 9.52 -0.10
N HIS A 198 15.52 9.37 -0.33
CA HIS A 198 16.27 10.31 -1.15
C HIS A 198 15.90 10.33 -2.65
N TRP A 199 15.33 9.25 -3.19
CA TRP A 199 14.86 9.22 -4.61
C TRP A 199 13.36 9.44 -4.79
N THR A 200 12.56 9.26 -3.74
CA THR A 200 11.09 9.22 -3.88
C THR A 200 10.33 10.12 -2.94
N GLY A 201 11.01 10.86 -2.07
CA GLY A 201 10.41 11.71 -1.05
C GLY A 201 10.05 10.89 0.20
N ALA A 202 9.33 9.78 0.02
CA ALA A 202 8.93 8.89 1.10
C ALA A 202 9.12 7.39 0.75
N THR A 203 9.29 6.57 1.79
CA THR A 203 9.14 5.11 1.77
C THR A 203 7.96 4.73 2.64
N LEU A 204 6.95 4.16 2.00
CA LEU A 204 5.70 3.73 2.63
C LEU A 204 5.22 2.44 1.94
N SER A 205 3.93 2.12 2.01
CA SER A 205 3.38 0.82 1.61
C SER A 205 3.54 0.52 0.12
N MET A 206 3.36 1.49 -0.78
CA MET A 206 3.51 1.28 -2.22
C MET A 206 4.97 1.01 -2.60
N LYS A 207 5.90 1.81 -2.05
CA LYS A 207 7.33 1.68 -2.28
C LYS A 207 7.90 0.41 -1.66
N ASN A 208 7.34 -0.05 -0.54
CA ASN A 208 7.79 -1.28 0.12
C ASN A 208 7.66 -2.52 -0.79
N LEU A 209 6.71 -2.51 -1.74
CA LEU A 209 6.56 -3.61 -2.70
C LEU A 209 7.70 -3.71 -3.72
N PHE A 210 8.63 -2.76 -3.78
CA PHE A 210 9.86 -2.96 -4.54
C PHE A 210 10.62 -4.23 -4.08
N GLY A 211 10.42 -4.63 -2.82
CA GLY A 211 10.95 -5.87 -2.25
C GLY A 211 10.43 -7.15 -2.92
N VAL A 212 9.25 -7.11 -3.56
CA VAL A 212 8.65 -8.31 -4.18
C VAL A 212 9.27 -8.69 -5.52
N MET A 213 10.08 -7.81 -6.09
CA MET A 213 10.77 -8.03 -7.38
C MET A 213 12.06 -8.82 -7.13
N PRO A 214 12.24 -10.06 -7.61
CA PRO A 214 13.36 -10.90 -7.16
C PRO A 214 14.71 -10.40 -7.67
N GLY A 215 15.69 -10.31 -6.79
CA GLY A 215 17.07 -9.97 -7.14
C GLY A 215 17.67 -10.87 -8.22
N MET A 216 17.31 -12.16 -8.26
CA MET A 216 17.79 -13.08 -9.31
C MET A 216 17.36 -12.68 -10.75
N TYR A 217 16.27 -11.92 -10.90
CA TYR A 217 15.79 -11.43 -12.21
C TYR A 217 16.14 -9.95 -12.44
N TYR A 218 16.16 -9.13 -11.39
CA TYR A 218 16.31 -7.67 -11.51
C TYR A 218 17.68 -7.12 -11.08
N GLY A 219 18.53 -7.99 -10.53
CA GLY A 219 19.83 -7.67 -9.95
C GLY A 219 19.73 -7.05 -8.56
N TRP A 220 20.86 -6.65 -8.00
CA TRP A 220 20.98 -5.91 -6.74
C TRP A 220 21.60 -4.54 -7.01
N PRO A 221 21.02 -3.42 -6.55
CA PRO A 221 19.76 -3.25 -5.81
C PRO A 221 18.52 -3.16 -6.70
N LYS A 222 18.34 -4.09 -7.64
CA LYS A 222 17.25 -4.09 -8.63
C LYS A 222 17.39 -2.92 -9.61
N ASN A 223 18.61 -2.72 -10.12
CA ASN A 223 19.02 -1.57 -10.94
C ASN A 223 18.16 -1.37 -12.19
N VAL A 224 17.65 -2.45 -12.80
CA VAL A 224 16.79 -2.36 -13.97
C VAL A 224 15.56 -1.49 -13.69
N LEU A 225 14.93 -1.70 -12.53
CA LEU A 225 13.75 -0.94 -12.11
C LEU A 225 14.10 0.53 -11.82
N HIS A 226 15.25 0.79 -11.20
CA HIS A 226 15.73 2.15 -10.97
C HIS A 226 15.96 2.91 -12.28
N LYS A 227 16.58 2.26 -13.28
CA LYS A 227 16.84 2.83 -14.61
C LYS A 227 15.56 3.11 -15.40
N MET A 228 14.49 2.35 -15.17
CA MET A 228 13.17 2.60 -15.78
C MET A 228 12.40 3.77 -15.11
N GLY A 229 13.01 4.42 -14.12
CA GLY A 229 12.40 5.42 -13.28
C GLY A 229 11.70 4.76 -12.10
N ILE A 230 12.30 4.88 -10.92
CA ILE A 230 11.80 4.24 -9.69
C ILE A 230 10.31 4.53 -9.44
N GLN A 231 9.85 5.74 -9.74
CA GLN A 231 8.45 6.15 -9.62
C GLN A 231 7.53 5.36 -10.56
N ASN A 232 7.97 5.14 -11.81
CA ASN A 232 7.23 4.34 -12.79
C ASN A 232 7.15 2.87 -12.34
N SER A 233 8.26 2.32 -11.86
CA SER A 233 8.29 0.95 -11.37
C SER A 233 7.40 0.74 -10.15
N ILE A 234 7.33 1.70 -9.20
CA ILE A 234 6.40 1.61 -8.07
C ILE A 234 4.96 1.48 -8.55
N LEU A 235 4.55 2.33 -9.50
CA LEU A 235 3.20 2.30 -10.07
C LEU A 235 2.91 0.98 -10.80
N ASP A 236 3.85 0.51 -11.62
CA ASP A 236 3.71 -0.73 -12.38
C ASP A 236 3.59 -1.97 -11.48
N ILE A 237 4.39 -2.03 -10.41
CA ILE A 237 4.35 -3.11 -9.42
C ILE A 237 3.00 -3.11 -8.71
N ASN A 238 2.54 -1.95 -8.22
CA ASN A 238 1.28 -1.85 -7.49
C ASN A 238 0.07 -2.16 -8.38
N ALA A 239 0.05 -1.66 -9.62
CA ALA A 239 -1.01 -1.93 -10.59
C ALA A 239 -1.11 -3.42 -10.97
N THR A 240 0.04 -4.09 -11.06
CA THR A 240 0.12 -5.49 -11.52
C THR A 240 -0.09 -6.48 -10.38
N LEU A 241 0.56 -6.29 -9.23
CA LEU A 241 0.47 -7.22 -8.10
C LEU A 241 -0.82 -7.05 -7.28
N LYS A 242 -1.36 -5.83 -7.20
CA LYS A 242 -2.62 -5.50 -6.51
C LYS A 242 -2.69 -6.03 -5.06
N PRO A 243 -1.82 -5.55 -4.16
CA PRO A 243 -1.88 -5.91 -2.74
C PRO A 243 -3.22 -5.53 -2.10
N HIS A 244 -3.58 -6.24 -1.04
CA HIS A 244 -4.92 -6.18 -0.44
C HIS A 244 -4.99 -5.23 0.75
N PHE A 245 -3.87 -5.06 1.44
CA PHE A 245 -3.82 -4.32 2.69
C PHE A 245 -2.43 -3.72 2.92
N ALA A 246 -2.40 -2.61 3.63
CA ALA A 246 -1.19 -1.94 4.07
C ALA A 246 -1.21 -1.78 5.59
N ILE A 247 -0.04 -1.98 6.20
CA ILE A 247 0.26 -1.60 7.57
C ILE A 247 1.57 -0.81 7.51
N VAL A 248 1.57 0.41 8.03
CA VAL A 248 2.76 1.25 8.13
C VAL A 248 3.13 1.34 9.61
N ASP A 249 4.29 0.77 9.91
CA ASP A 249 4.99 0.92 11.18
C ASP A 249 5.58 2.33 11.26
N GLY A 250 4.88 3.21 11.96
CA GLY A 250 5.32 4.55 12.31
C GLY A 250 5.49 4.70 13.82
N ILE A 251 5.80 3.64 14.58
CA ILE A 251 6.04 3.82 16.02
C ILE A 251 7.32 4.64 16.17
N ILE A 252 8.40 4.12 15.59
CA ILE A 252 9.62 4.87 15.30
C ILE A 252 9.82 4.87 13.78
N GLY A 253 9.72 6.06 13.17
CA GLY A 253 9.99 6.32 11.76
C GLY A 253 11.42 6.82 11.53
N MET A 254 11.75 7.12 10.27
CA MET A 254 13.03 7.70 9.87
C MET A 254 12.85 9.02 9.12
N GLU A 255 13.54 10.07 9.57
CA GLU A 255 13.61 11.37 8.90
C GLU A 255 14.99 11.68 8.34
N GLY A 256 15.12 12.73 7.51
CA GLY A 256 16.40 13.08 6.87
C GLY A 256 16.78 12.19 5.69
N ASP A 257 18.04 11.74 5.64
CA ASP A 257 18.61 10.99 4.50
C ASP A 257 18.24 9.49 4.51
N GLY A 258 16.94 9.22 4.47
CA GLY A 258 16.43 7.86 4.28
C GLY A 258 16.72 7.30 2.88
N PRO A 259 16.73 5.97 2.70
CA PRO A 259 16.14 4.99 3.62
C PRO A 259 17.12 4.29 4.59
N ILE A 260 18.38 4.75 4.66
CA ILE A 260 19.44 4.13 5.45
C ILE A 260 20.12 5.13 6.40
N MET A 261 20.49 6.33 5.90
CA MET A 261 21.33 7.29 6.63
C MET A 261 20.52 8.34 7.41
N GLY A 262 19.21 8.13 7.55
CA GLY A 262 18.32 9.01 8.30
C GLY A 262 18.44 8.83 9.81
N SER A 263 17.75 9.68 10.56
CA SER A 263 17.67 9.64 12.02
C SER A 263 16.34 9.04 12.50
N PRO A 264 16.30 8.38 13.67
CA PRO A 264 15.05 7.90 14.24
C PRO A 264 14.15 9.07 14.66
N LYS A 265 12.87 8.99 14.29
CA LYS A 265 11.82 9.93 14.69
C LYS A 265 10.72 9.20 15.43
N GLN A 266 10.48 9.56 16.67
CA GLN A 266 9.32 9.07 17.42
C GLN A 266 8.05 9.70 16.84
N VAL A 267 7.18 8.88 16.25
CA VAL A 267 5.87 9.32 15.73
C VAL A 267 4.74 8.70 16.54
N GLY A 268 4.90 7.45 16.98
CA GLY A 268 3.98 6.79 17.89
C GLY A 268 2.68 6.34 17.22
N VAL A 269 2.73 5.87 15.96
CA VAL A 269 1.51 5.44 15.25
C VAL A 269 1.65 4.14 14.48
N LEU A 270 0.52 3.45 14.32
CA LEU A 270 0.30 2.48 13.25
C LEU A 270 -0.77 3.04 12.31
N VAL A 271 -0.48 3.00 11.01
CA VAL A 271 -1.44 3.41 9.97
C VAL A 271 -1.75 2.23 9.08
N MET A 272 -3.02 1.96 8.79
CA MET A 272 -3.42 0.81 7.99
C MET A 272 -4.64 1.08 7.12
N GLY A 273 -4.83 0.26 6.08
CA GLY A 273 -5.91 0.46 5.12
C GLY A 273 -5.85 -0.50 3.93
N ARG A 274 -6.98 -0.67 3.23
CA ARG A 274 -7.08 -1.49 2.01
C ARG A 274 -6.48 -0.82 0.78
N ASN A 275 -6.44 0.51 0.77
CA ASN A 275 -5.95 1.28 -0.36
C ASN A 275 -4.57 1.87 -0.04
N LEU A 276 -3.53 1.31 -0.65
CA LEU A 276 -2.14 1.72 -0.40
C LEU A 276 -1.89 3.21 -0.69
N PRO A 277 -2.35 3.80 -1.82
CA PRO A 277 -2.23 5.25 -2.03
C PRO A 277 -2.85 6.09 -0.93
N ALA A 278 -4.03 5.73 -0.43
CA ALA A 278 -4.69 6.44 0.67
C ALA A 278 -3.91 6.33 1.99
N VAL A 279 -3.38 5.14 2.29
CA VAL A 279 -2.53 4.91 3.46
C VAL A 279 -1.25 5.71 3.37
N ASP A 280 -0.57 5.68 2.22
CA ASP A 280 0.66 6.43 1.99
C ASP A 280 0.41 7.94 2.06
N ALA A 281 -0.68 8.44 1.48
CA ALA A 281 -1.04 9.85 1.54
C ALA A 281 -1.37 10.31 2.97
N THR A 282 -1.99 9.45 3.77
CA THR A 282 -2.24 9.71 5.20
C THR A 282 -0.93 9.78 5.97
N CYS A 283 -0.01 8.84 5.73
CA CYS A 283 1.32 8.87 6.33
C CYS A 283 2.12 10.10 5.92
N CYS A 284 2.08 10.52 4.65
CA CYS A 284 2.72 11.75 4.19
C CYS A 284 2.21 12.96 4.99
N ARG A 285 0.90 13.11 5.19
CA ARG A 285 0.36 14.21 6.00
C ARG A 285 0.83 14.16 7.45
N ILE A 286 0.86 12.96 8.07
CA ILE A 286 1.40 12.77 9.43
C ILE A 286 2.88 13.21 9.49
N MET A 287 3.67 12.93 8.46
CA MET A 287 5.07 13.35 8.35
C MET A 287 5.25 14.85 8.02
N GLY A 288 4.16 15.59 7.79
CA GLY A 288 4.21 16.97 7.29
C GLY A 288 4.67 17.09 5.83
N ILE A 289 4.40 16.08 5.01
CA ILE A 289 4.70 16.02 3.58
C ILE A 289 3.39 16.14 2.78
N ASP A 290 3.39 16.99 1.75
CA ASP A 290 2.29 17.09 0.80
C ASP A 290 2.28 15.86 -0.13
N PRO A 291 1.24 15.00 -0.06
CA PRO A 291 1.18 13.81 -0.90
C PRO A 291 1.11 14.12 -2.39
N TYR A 292 0.62 15.30 -2.80
CA TYR A 292 0.60 15.73 -4.21
C TYR A 292 1.98 16.12 -4.74
N LYS A 293 2.97 16.32 -3.86
CA LYS A 293 4.36 16.59 -4.25
C LYS A 293 5.24 15.34 -4.24
N VAL A 294 4.69 14.20 -3.84
CA VAL A 294 5.34 12.89 -3.97
C VAL A 294 4.93 12.28 -5.31
N SER A 295 5.84 12.28 -6.28
CA SER A 295 5.52 11.99 -7.70
C SER A 295 4.74 10.69 -7.95
N TYR A 296 5.06 9.59 -7.27
CA TYR A 296 4.31 8.35 -7.48
C TYR A 296 2.92 8.37 -6.85
N LEU A 297 2.70 9.15 -5.77
CA LEU A 297 1.38 9.29 -5.15
C LEU A 297 0.48 10.18 -5.99
N GLU A 298 0.98 11.33 -6.44
CA GLU A 298 0.24 12.22 -7.34
C GLU A 298 -0.28 11.47 -8.58
N ARG A 299 0.60 10.68 -9.21
CA ARG A 299 0.23 9.87 -10.38
C ARG A 299 -0.68 8.70 -10.07
N ALA A 300 -0.70 8.22 -8.82
CA ALA A 300 -1.61 7.17 -8.37
C ALA A 300 -3.02 7.69 -8.09
N ASP A 301 -3.19 9.00 -7.89
CA ASP A 301 -4.47 9.61 -7.51
C ASP A 301 -5.58 9.30 -8.53
N ASN A 302 -6.72 8.86 -8.01
CA ASN A 302 -7.88 8.38 -8.76
C ASN A 302 -7.60 7.22 -9.74
N TRP A 303 -6.38 6.66 -9.77
CA TRP A 303 -6.03 5.46 -10.52
C TRP A 303 -6.00 4.24 -9.62
N LEU A 304 -4.97 4.15 -8.79
CA LEU A 304 -4.73 3.06 -7.85
C LEU A 304 -5.45 3.34 -6.53
N GLY A 305 -5.79 4.60 -6.28
CA GLY A 305 -6.53 5.02 -5.11
C GLY A 305 -6.60 6.53 -4.97
N PRO A 306 -7.49 7.06 -4.12
CA PRO A 306 -7.55 8.48 -3.82
C PRO A 306 -6.42 8.89 -2.87
N ILE A 307 -5.81 10.06 -3.10
CA ILE A 307 -4.86 10.67 -2.15
C ILE A 307 -5.41 11.94 -1.49
N ARG A 308 -6.47 12.52 -2.04
CA ARG A 308 -7.14 13.71 -1.51
C ARG A 308 -7.76 13.43 -0.14
N GLU A 309 -7.51 14.30 0.83
CA GLU A 309 -7.96 14.10 2.22
C GLU A 309 -9.48 13.92 2.33
N GLY A 310 -10.26 14.80 1.69
CA GLY A 310 -11.73 14.68 1.69
C GLY A 310 -12.28 13.46 0.91
N ALA A 311 -11.43 12.65 0.30
CA ALA A 311 -11.79 11.36 -0.30
C ALA A 311 -11.32 10.15 0.53
N ILE A 312 -10.66 10.40 1.66
CA ILE A 312 -10.16 9.39 2.59
C ILE A 312 -10.91 9.57 3.92
N GLU A 313 -11.77 8.62 4.25
CA GLU A 313 -12.37 8.55 5.58
C GLU A 313 -11.32 8.00 6.55
N GLN A 314 -10.74 8.90 7.35
CA GLN A 314 -9.78 8.54 8.39
C GLN A 314 -10.54 8.14 9.66
N ARG A 315 -10.19 6.96 10.20
CA ARG A 315 -10.71 6.38 11.45
C ARG A 315 -9.62 6.32 12.51
N GLY A 316 -10.00 6.35 13.79
CA GLY A 316 -9.05 6.43 14.91
C GLY A 316 -8.51 7.84 15.12
N GLU A 317 -7.22 7.98 15.40
CA GLU A 317 -6.58 9.27 15.71
C GLU A 317 -6.54 10.23 14.52
N THR A 318 -6.90 11.50 14.72
CA THR A 318 -6.86 12.48 13.63
C THR A 318 -5.44 12.72 13.15
N ILE A 319 -5.27 13.02 11.85
CA ILE A 319 -3.94 13.37 11.30
C ILE A 319 -3.33 14.53 12.09
N ALA A 320 -4.12 15.57 12.37
CA ALA A 320 -3.67 16.74 13.12
C ALA A 320 -3.16 16.40 14.53
N SER A 321 -3.78 15.44 15.23
CA SER A 321 -3.37 15.05 16.59
C SER A 321 -2.07 14.26 16.65
N VAL A 322 -1.66 13.62 15.55
CA VAL A 322 -0.44 12.79 15.50
C VAL A 322 0.61 13.33 14.53
N GLN A 323 0.34 14.46 13.87
CA GLN A 323 1.26 15.05 12.92
C GLN A 323 2.56 15.42 13.62
N THR A 324 3.66 14.95 13.05
CA THR A 324 5.01 15.33 13.45
C THR A 324 5.80 15.60 12.20
N ASN A 325 6.30 16.82 12.06
CA ASN A 325 7.02 17.20 10.85
C ASN A 325 8.36 16.46 10.83
N PHE A 326 8.57 15.69 9.77
CA PHE A 326 9.84 15.02 9.52
C PHE A 326 10.86 16.05 9.04
N GLU A 327 12.11 15.91 9.46
CA GLU A 327 13.24 16.60 8.84
C GLU A 327 13.32 16.23 7.35
N LEU A 328 13.40 17.28 6.51
CA LEU A 328 13.61 17.17 5.08
C LEU A 328 14.90 17.91 4.75
N ILE A 329 15.71 17.34 3.86
CA ILE A 329 17.01 17.86 3.46
C ILE A 329 16.85 18.51 2.09
N ASP A 330 16.96 19.84 2.03
CA ASP A 330 16.74 20.61 0.80
C ASP A 330 17.72 20.29 -0.35
N THR A 331 18.89 19.75 -0.03
CA THR A 331 19.88 19.29 -1.03
C THR A 331 19.51 17.95 -1.66
N ILE A 332 18.56 17.21 -1.09
CA ILE A 332 18.02 15.98 -1.66
C ILE A 332 16.87 16.35 -2.62
N PRO A 333 17.01 16.15 -3.95
CA PRO A 333 16.02 16.62 -4.91
C PRO A 333 14.61 16.10 -4.67
N ALA A 334 14.45 14.87 -4.20
CA ALA A 334 13.15 14.28 -3.93
C ALA A 334 12.46 14.80 -2.67
N GLN A 335 13.17 15.56 -1.82
CA GLN A 335 12.65 16.18 -0.59
C GLN A 335 12.43 17.69 -0.75
N GLN A 336 12.94 18.29 -1.83
CA GLN A 336 12.83 19.72 -2.05
C GLN A 336 11.38 20.15 -2.29
N GLY A 337 10.90 21.11 -1.49
CA GLY A 337 9.60 21.75 -1.67
C GLY A 337 8.38 20.88 -1.37
N ILE A 338 8.56 19.64 -0.88
CA ILE A 338 7.46 18.69 -0.63
C ILE A 338 6.71 18.93 0.69
N ARG A 339 7.13 19.92 1.49
CA ARG A 339 6.50 20.25 2.78
C ARG A 339 5.00 20.52 2.59
N LEU A 340 4.19 19.97 3.49
CA LEU A 340 2.77 20.28 3.61
C LEU A 340 2.64 21.73 4.12
N GLY A 341 1.94 22.54 3.34
CA GLY A 341 1.68 23.95 3.65
C GLY A 341 0.52 24.15 4.62
#